data_AF-A0A4Y7PMV2-F1
#
_entry.id   AF-A0A4Y7PMV2-F1
#
_cell.length_a   1.000
_cell.length_b   1.000
_cell.length_c   1.000
_cell.angle_alpha   90.00
_cell.angle_beta   90.00
_cell.angle_gamma   90.00
#
_symmetry.space_group_name_H-M   'P 1'
#
loop_
_entity.id
_entity.type
_entity.pdbx_description
1 polymer ?
#
loop_
_entity_poly.entity_id
_entity_poly.type
_entity_poly.pdbx_seq_one_letter_code
_entity_poly.pdbx_strand_id
1 'polypeptide(L)'
;IREWFADVESFLETLMVLCHILCGAPARGTEMANMRTRNTETRGRNCFWMDGLFTLVGRYNKSSSLTGLDKLVARALPPELGVFITIYLAYIRPLEIYWA
;
A
#
# COMPACT_ATOMS: atom_id res chain seq x y z
N ILE A 1 -23.00 -6.20 -9.71
CA ILE A 1 -21.57 -6.55 -9.91
C ILE A 1 -20.78 -5.39 -10.52
N ARG A 2 -21.17 -4.81 -11.67
CA ARG A 2 -20.48 -3.63 -12.23
C ARG A 2 -20.44 -2.43 -11.28
N GLU A 3 -21.57 -2.11 -10.66
CA GLU A 3 -21.66 -1.05 -9.64
C GLU A 3 -20.73 -1.33 -8.46
N TRP A 4 -20.70 -2.58 -7.97
CA TRP A 4 -19.79 -2.99 -6.90
C TRP A 4 -18.30 -2.77 -7.24
N PHE A 5 -17.88 -3.07 -8.47
CA PHE A 5 -16.50 -2.79 -8.89
C PHE A 5 -16.20 -1.27 -8.92
N ALA A 6 -17.16 -0.44 -9.34
CA ALA A 6 -17.02 1.01 -9.31
C ALA A 6 -16.95 1.56 -7.86
N ASP A 7 -17.73 1.00 -6.95
CA ASP A 7 -17.68 1.35 -5.52
C ASP A 7 -16.31 0.99 -4.91
N VAL A 8 -15.78 -0.19 -5.25
CA VAL A 8 -14.45 -0.64 -4.79
C VAL A 8 -13.34 0.26 -5.35
N GLU A 9 -13.43 0.65 -6.62
CA GLU A 9 -12.48 1.58 -7.24
C GLU A 9 -12.50 2.94 -6.54
N SER A 10 -13.67 3.53 -6.34
CA SER A 10 -13.82 4.82 -5.63
C SER A 10 -13.33 4.75 -4.18
N PHE A 11 -13.60 3.65 -3.49
CA PHE A 11 -13.07 3.38 -2.15
C PHE A 11 -11.54 3.35 -2.15
N LEU A 12 -10.92 2.67 -3.11
CA LEU A 12 -9.46 2.57 -3.20
C LEU A 12 -8.79 3.89 -3.51
N GLU A 13 -9.35 4.68 -4.42
CA GLU A 13 -8.85 6.02 -4.72
C GLU A 13 -8.82 6.88 -3.45
N THR A 14 -9.93 6.87 -2.71
CA THR A 14 -10.03 7.61 -1.45
C THR A 14 -9.04 7.09 -0.41
N LEU A 15 -8.95 5.77 -0.24
CA LEU A 15 -8.02 5.14 0.70
C LEU A 15 -6.56 5.47 0.37
N MET A 16 -6.19 5.47 -0.90
CA MET A 16 -4.85 5.82 -1.37
C MET A 16 -4.51 7.29 -1.11
N VAL A 17 -5.45 8.21 -1.34
CA VAL A 17 -5.28 9.64 -1.01
C VAL A 17 -5.10 9.83 0.50
N LEU A 18 -5.91 9.14 1.32
CA LEU A 18 -5.78 9.19 2.78
C LEU A 18 -4.42 8.65 3.25
N CYS A 19 -3.97 7.51 2.70
CA CYS A 19 -2.65 6.97 2.99
C CYS A 19 -1.55 7.96 2.60
N HIS A 20 -1.68 8.66 1.47
CA HIS A 20 -0.71 9.63 1.01
C HIS A 20 -0.59 10.84 1.93
N ILE A 21 -1.72 11.44 2.30
CA ILE A 21 -1.77 12.68 3.10
C ILE A 21 -1.45 12.41 4.57
N LEU A 22 -1.95 11.31 5.13
CA LEU A 22 -1.87 11.01 6.56
C LEU A 22 -0.63 10.20 6.93
N CYS A 23 0.11 9.67 5.95
CA CYS A 23 1.43 9.13 6.25
C CYS A 23 2.39 10.29 6.58
N GLY A 24 3.05 10.23 7.74
CA GLY A 24 3.83 11.38 8.25
C GLY A 24 4.90 11.95 7.31
N ALA A 25 5.32 11.20 6.28
CA ALA A 25 6.13 11.70 5.18
C ALA A 25 5.60 11.15 3.84
N PRO A 26 4.93 11.95 2.99
CA PRO A 26 4.34 11.46 1.75
C PRO A 26 5.40 10.80 0.86
N ALA A 27 5.14 9.56 0.44
CA ALA A 27 5.92 8.92 -0.63
C ALA A 27 5.67 9.66 -1.95
N ARG A 28 6.58 9.60 -2.92
CA ARG A 28 6.23 10.09 -4.27
C ARG A 28 5.02 9.32 -4.79
N GLY A 29 4.12 9.97 -5.52
CA GLY A 29 2.91 9.31 -6.04
C GLY A 29 3.22 8.00 -6.78
N THR A 30 4.30 7.99 -7.58
CA THR A 30 4.80 6.79 -8.27
C THR A 30 5.33 5.72 -7.33
N GLU A 31 5.97 6.07 -6.21
CA GLU A 31 6.45 5.10 -5.22
C GLU A 31 5.27 4.46 -4.48
N MET A 32 4.22 5.22 -4.20
CA MET A 32 3.01 4.74 -3.53
C MET A 32 2.16 3.85 -4.45
N ALA A 33 1.95 4.25 -5.70
CA ALA A 33 1.21 3.47 -6.68
C ALA A 33 1.90 2.14 -7.03
N ASN A 34 3.21 2.04 -6.86
CA ASN A 34 4.00 0.82 -7.11
C ASN A 34 4.18 -0.06 -5.87
N MET A 35 3.51 0.24 -4.76
CA MET A 35 3.54 -0.61 -3.57
C MET A 35 2.85 -1.96 -3.83
N ARG A 36 3.43 -3.02 -3.27
CA ARG A 36 2.96 -4.40 -3.44
C ARG A 36 2.42 -4.95 -2.13
N THR A 37 1.31 -5.65 -2.23
CA THR A 37 0.67 -6.34 -1.10
C THR A 37 1.27 -7.74 -0.89
N ARG A 38 1.87 -8.33 -1.93
CA ARG A 38 2.50 -9.66 -1.94
C ARG A 38 3.94 -9.60 -2.49
N ASN A 39 4.77 -10.52 -2.02
CA ASN A 39 6.11 -10.73 -2.57
C ASN A 39 6.03 -11.30 -4.00
N THR A 40 6.81 -10.74 -4.91
CA THR A 40 7.13 -11.33 -6.22
C THR A 40 8.50 -12.02 -6.15
N GLU A 41 8.89 -12.73 -7.22
CA GLU A 41 10.22 -13.34 -7.32
C GLU A 41 11.35 -12.31 -7.18
N THR A 42 11.12 -11.08 -7.62
CA THR A 42 12.14 -10.03 -7.70
C THR A 42 12.00 -8.95 -6.63
N ARG A 43 10.84 -8.82 -5.97
CA ARG A 43 10.54 -7.72 -5.04
C ARG A 43 9.71 -8.18 -3.85
N GLY A 44 10.02 -7.69 -2.66
CA GLY A 44 9.20 -7.89 -1.47
C GLY A 44 7.95 -7.00 -1.45
N ARG A 45 6.96 -7.40 -0.64
CA ARG A 45 5.79 -6.60 -0.30
C ARG A 45 6.17 -5.35 0.49
N ASN A 46 5.29 -4.36 0.47
CA ASN A 46 5.48 -3.05 1.10
C ASN A 46 4.54 -2.84 2.30
N CYS A 47 3.59 -3.74 2.55
CA CYS A 47 2.58 -3.57 3.60
C CYS A 47 2.84 -4.50 4.80
N PHE A 48 2.91 -3.93 6.01
CA PHE A 48 3.23 -4.67 7.24
C PHE A 48 2.45 -4.13 8.44
N TRP A 49 2.07 -5.02 9.37
CA TRP A 49 1.72 -4.60 10.73
C TRP A 49 3.00 -4.59 11.57
N MET A 50 3.32 -3.45 12.17
CA MET A 50 4.49 -3.25 13.04
C MET A 50 4.06 -2.46 14.27
N ASP A 51 4.31 -3.00 15.46
CA ASP A 51 3.92 -2.40 16.75
C ASP A 51 2.46 -1.92 16.80
N GLY A 52 1.54 -2.73 16.27
CA GLY A 52 0.11 -2.43 16.26
C GLY A 52 -0.31 -1.35 15.24
N LEU A 53 0.59 -0.89 14.38
CA LEU A 53 0.30 0.07 13.32
C LEU A 53 0.55 -0.53 11.94
N PHE A 54 -0.39 -0.28 11.03
CA PHE A 54 -0.19 -0.63 9.64
C PHE A 54 0.82 0.33 9.02
N THR A 55 1.85 -0.24 8.41
CA THR A 55 3.02 0.51 7.96
C THR A 55 3.35 0.18 6.51
N LEU A 56 3.49 1.23 5.71
CA LEU A 56 3.93 1.19 4.33
C LEU A 56 5.45 1.36 4.27
N VAL A 57 6.15 0.31 3.87
CA VAL A 57 7.61 0.26 3.74
C VAL A 57 7.98 0.44 2.27
N GLY A 58 8.32 1.66 1.89
CA GLY A 58 8.81 1.99 0.55
C GLY A 58 10.32 1.75 0.41
N ARG A 59 10.77 1.43 -0.80
CA ARG A 59 12.19 1.40 -1.18
C ARG A 59 12.52 2.67 -1.95
N TYR A 60 13.41 3.49 -1.41
CA TYR A 60 13.83 4.74 -2.02
C TYR A 60 15.07 4.53 -2.89
N ASN A 61 14.94 4.81 -4.19
CA ASN A 61 15.90 4.44 -5.23
C ASN A 61 16.76 5.63 -5.76
N LYS A 62 16.77 6.82 -5.14
CA LYS A 62 17.55 7.94 -5.74
C LYS A 62 19.07 7.74 -5.72
N SER A 63 19.58 6.81 -4.91
CA SER A 63 21.02 6.55 -4.78
C SER A 63 21.39 5.08 -4.97
N SER A 64 20.46 4.20 -5.33
CA SER A 64 20.77 2.76 -5.41
C SER A 64 21.77 2.43 -6.52
N SER A 65 21.88 3.26 -7.57
CA SER A 65 22.95 3.18 -8.56
C SER A 65 24.34 3.51 -7.99
N LEU A 66 24.41 4.26 -6.89
CA LEU A 66 25.65 4.68 -6.24
C LEU A 66 26.03 3.78 -5.06
N THR A 67 25.05 3.28 -4.30
CA THR A 67 25.27 2.55 -3.03
C THR A 67 24.95 1.06 -3.12
N GLY A 68 24.29 0.59 -4.19
CA GLY A 68 23.83 -0.80 -4.33
C GLY A 68 22.72 -1.23 -3.34
N LEU A 69 22.28 -0.32 -2.46
CA LEU A 69 21.31 -0.59 -1.39
C LEU A 69 20.12 0.37 -1.48
N ASP A 70 18.92 -0.19 -1.57
CA ASP A 70 17.67 0.56 -1.48
C ASP A 70 17.45 1.02 -0.04
N LYS A 71 17.30 2.33 0.18
CA LYS A 71 16.96 2.85 1.51
C LYS A 71 15.50 2.50 1.82
N LEU A 72 15.26 1.78 2.91
CA LEU A 72 13.92 1.50 3.40
C LEU A 72 13.37 2.73 4.12
N VAL A 73 12.13 3.10 3.78
CA VAL A 73 11.39 4.17 4.44
C VAL A 73 10.05 3.62 4.88
N ALA A 74 9.95 3.38 6.19
CA ALA A 74 8.72 2.95 6.84
C ALA A 74 7.83 4.15 7.16
N ARG A 75 6.54 4.03 6.86
CA ARG A 75 5.53 5.05 7.07
C ARG A 75 4.33 4.43 7.77
N ALA A 76 4.27 4.59 9.09
CA ALA A 76 3.12 4.15 9.86
C ALA A 76 1.90 5.00 9.49
N LEU A 77 0.75 4.35 9.36
CA LEU A 77 -0.53 4.98 9.10
C LEU A 77 -1.31 5.13 10.42
N PRO A 78 -2.28 6.05 10.46
CA PRO A 78 -3.29 6.05 11.52
C PRO A 78 -3.94 4.66 11.67
N PRO A 79 -4.23 4.21 12.91
CA PRO A 79 -4.77 2.88 13.18
C PRO A 79 -5.99 2.51 12.33
N GLU A 80 -6.88 3.47 12.09
CA GLU A 80 -8.13 3.30 11.35
C GLU A 80 -7.87 2.90 9.90
N LEU A 81 -6.88 3.53 9.25
CA LEU A 81 -6.50 3.16 7.88
C LEU A 81 -5.95 1.74 7.81
N GLY A 82 -5.20 1.31 8.85
CA GLY A 82 -4.69 -0.05 8.94
C GLY A 82 -5.80 -1.10 8.93
N VAL A 83 -6.91 -0.82 9.62
CA VAL A 83 -8.10 -1.68 9.63
C VAL A 83 -8.75 -1.72 8.25
N PHE A 84 -8.96 -0.57 7.62
CA PHE A 84 -9.56 -0.52 6.27
C PHE A 84 -8.74 -1.27 5.23
N ILE A 85 -7.41 -1.09 5.23
CA ILE A 85 -6.52 -1.81 4.32
C ILE A 85 -6.58 -3.31 4.61
N THR A 86 -6.63 -3.71 5.88
CA THR A 86 -6.70 -5.14 6.25
C THR A 86 -8.00 -5.78 5.77
N ILE A 87 -9.14 -5.12 5.97
CA ILE A 87 -10.45 -5.60 5.45
C ILE A 87 -10.41 -5.72 3.93
N TYR A 88 -9.89 -4.69 3.27
CA TYR A 88 -9.76 -4.68 1.82
C TYR A 88 -8.92 -5.85 1.31
N LEU A 89 -7.74 -6.08 1.88
CA LEU A 89 -6.84 -7.17 1.45
C LEU A 89 -7.38 -8.56 1.81
N ALA A 90 -8.09 -8.70 2.93
CA ALA A 90 -8.56 -9.99 3.41
C ALA A 90 -9.87 -10.45 2.73
N TYR A 91 -10.77 -9.52 2.40
CA TYR A 91 -12.12 -9.85 1.92
C TYR A 91 -12.41 -9.30 0.52
N ILE A 92 -12.12 -8.02 0.28
CA ILE A 92 -12.51 -7.35 -0.97
C ILE A 92 -11.60 -7.78 -2.12
N ARG A 93 -10.27 -7.77 -1.95
CA ARG A 93 -9.32 -8.22 -2.99
C ARG A 93 -9.57 -9.64 -3.48
N PRO A 94 -9.79 -10.65 -2.61
CA PRO A 94 -10.10 -12.00 -3.08
C PRO A 94 -11.41 -12.06 -3.87
N LEU A 95 -12.44 -11.32 -3.46
CA LEU A 95 -13.69 -11.23 -4.20
C LEU A 95 -13.51 -10.55 -5.57
N GLU A 96 -12.73 -9.46 -5.64
CA GLU A 96 -12.38 -8.82 -6.92
C GLU A 96 -11.70 -9.81 -7.86
N ILE A 97 -10.78 -10.63 -7.36
CA ILE A 97 -10.08 -11.65 -8.16
C ILE A 97 -11.02 -12.79 -8.57
N TYR A 98 -11.94 -13.18 -7.69
CA TYR A 98 -12.87 -14.28 -7.95
C TYR A 98 -13.97 -13.91 -8.96
N TRP A 99 -14.39 -12.64 -8.99
CA TRP A 99 -15.44 -12.14 -9.89
C TRP A 99 -14.91 -11.45 -11.16
N ALA A 100 -13.59 -11.26 -11.28
CA ALA A 100 -12.93 -10.76 -12.49
C ALA A 100 -12.76 -11.88 -13.53
#